data_AF-A0A9X7C6J5-F1
#
_entry.id   AF-A0A9X7C6J5-F1
#
_cell.length_a   1.000
_cell.length_b   1.000
_cell.length_c   1.000
_cell.angle_alpha   90.00
_cell.angle_beta   90.00
_cell.angle_gamma   90.00
#
_symmetry.space_group_name_H-M   'P 1'
#
loop_
_entity.id
_entity.type
_entity.pdbx_description
1 polymer ?
#
loop_
_entity_poly.entity_id
_entity_poly.type
_entity_poly.pdbx_seq_one_letter_code
_entity_poly.pdbx_strand_id
1 'polypeptide(L)'
;MTTISQNVLDTLVVGIYEDVQMLVMMMIEYEEEIDIVTKKEIITAHKNLKEVILFCQSHSQGMNVLLMEEVMMGINQKVAELFGEIISIEKSNTIYGEKLLLPEGISVQKELDNSGFHYIFHHETLGEIGQIIFPKENEHTLYFDVHISENIPKDSAPAKILKEIGNMLQKEILRIRIQTI
;
A
#
# COMPACT_ATOMS: atom_id res chain seq x y z
N MET A 1 16.91 3.97 18.54
CA MET A 1 15.50 3.71 18.17
C MET A 1 14.91 2.77 19.20
N THR A 2 13.83 3.18 19.87
CA THR A 2 13.03 2.29 20.72
C THR A 2 12.28 1.31 19.84
N THR A 3 12.53 0.02 20.02
CA THR A 3 11.81 -1.04 19.30
C THR A 3 10.48 -1.32 19.97
N ILE A 4 9.38 -1.12 19.24
CA ILE A 4 8.04 -1.54 19.65
C ILE A 4 7.97 -3.08 19.58
N SER A 5 7.25 -3.69 20.52
CA SER A 5 7.04 -5.13 20.53
C SER A 5 6.09 -5.56 19.41
N GLN A 6 6.28 -6.76 18.87
CA GLN A 6 5.44 -7.26 17.78
C GLN A 6 3.97 -7.35 18.21
N ASN A 7 3.71 -7.82 19.44
CA ASN A 7 2.34 -7.90 19.97
C ASN A 7 1.61 -6.55 19.97
N VAL A 8 2.32 -5.45 20.26
CA VAL A 8 1.71 -4.11 20.22
C VAL A 8 1.36 -3.71 18.79
N LEU A 9 2.22 -4.04 17.82
CA LEU A 9 1.93 -3.80 16.40
C LEU A 9 0.78 -4.68 15.91
N ASP A 10 0.71 -5.94 16.33
CA ASP A 10 -0.36 -6.85 15.94
C ASP A 10 -1.72 -6.39 16.49
N THR A 11 -1.78 -5.95 17.76
CA THR A 11 -2.98 -5.30 18.33
C THR A 11 -3.34 -4.04 17.56
N LEU A 12 -2.35 -3.23 17.17
CA LEU A 12 -2.59 -2.01 16.41
C LEU A 12 -3.17 -2.30 15.02
N VAL A 13 -2.69 -3.34 14.34
CA VAL A 13 -3.24 -3.78 13.04
C VAL A 13 -4.71 -4.15 13.18
N VAL A 14 -5.09 -4.89 14.23
CA VAL A 14 -6.50 -5.22 14.49
C VAL A 14 -7.34 -3.95 14.70
N GLY A 15 -6.88 -3.03 15.55
CA GLY A 15 -7.58 -1.76 15.79
C GLY A 15 -7.73 -0.90 14.52
N ILE A 16 -6.72 -0.90 13.65
CA ILE A 16 -6.80 -0.24 12.34
C ILE A 16 -7.94 -0.83 11.50
N TYR A 17 -8.09 -2.15 11.45
CA TYR A 17 -9.18 -2.77 10.69
C TYR A 17 -10.56 -2.45 11.26
N GLU A 18 -10.69 -2.39 12.59
CA GLU A 18 -11.93 -1.94 13.25
C GLU A 18 -12.25 -0.47 12.89
N ASP A 19 -11.25 0.41 12.95
CA ASP A 19 -11.40 1.82 12.58
C ASP A 19 -11.73 2.00 11.08
N VAL A 20 -11.18 1.15 10.20
CA VAL A 20 -11.54 1.12 8.77
C VAL A 20 -13.02 0.75 8.61
N GLN A 21 -13.49 -0.28 9.30
CA GLN A 21 -14.90 -0.69 9.24
C GLN A 21 -15.83 0.40 9.77
N MET A 22 -15.45 1.06 10.86
CA MET A 22 -16.19 2.20 11.41
C MET A 22 -16.25 3.36 10.41
N LEU A 23 -15.11 3.71 9.79
CA LEU A 23 -15.08 4.75 8.76
C LEU A 23 -16.00 4.40 7.58
N VAL A 24 -15.99 3.14 7.13
CA VAL A 24 -16.89 2.67 6.06
C VAL A 24 -18.36 2.77 6.47
N MET A 25 -18.71 2.42 7.72
CA MET A 25 -20.06 2.57 8.23
C MET A 25 -20.50 4.04 8.21
N MET A 26 -19.65 4.95 8.70
CA MET A 26 -19.92 6.39 8.67
C MET A 26 -20.15 6.92 7.25
N MET A 27 -19.41 6.40 6.26
CA MET A 27 -19.60 6.78 4.86
C MET A 27 -20.97 6.31 4.33
N ILE A 28 -21.38 5.08 4.64
CA ILE A 28 -22.70 4.55 4.26
C ILE A 28 -23.82 5.37 4.94
N GLU A 29 -23.71 5.62 6.24
CA GLU A 29 -24.70 6.42 6.98
C GLU A 29 -24.84 7.85 6.44
N TYR A 30 -23.73 8.44 5.98
CA TYR A 30 -23.71 9.75 5.33
C TYR A 30 -24.35 9.73 3.93
N GLU A 31 -24.09 8.70 3.11
CA GLU A 31 -24.70 8.56 1.77
C GLU A 31 -26.20 8.25 1.85
N GLU A 32 -26.61 7.41 2.79
CA GLU A 32 -28.00 6.98 2.96
C GLU A 32 -28.82 7.95 3.82
N GLU A 33 -28.21 9.01 4.34
CA GLU A 33 -28.83 9.99 5.25
C GLU A 33 -29.52 9.33 6.47
N ILE A 34 -28.99 8.21 6.95
CA ILE A 34 -29.59 7.38 8.02
C ILE A 34 -29.33 7.94 9.41
N ASP A 35 -28.13 8.46 9.66
CA ASP A 35 -27.73 9.09 10.92
C ASP A 35 -27.18 10.50 10.65
N ILE A 36 -27.03 11.31 11.71
CA ILE A 36 -26.46 12.66 11.64
C ILE A 36 -24.92 12.59 11.58
N VAL A 37 -24.38 11.72 10.72
CA VAL A 37 -22.95 11.73 10.40
C VAL A 37 -22.69 12.91 9.48
N THR A 38 -21.70 13.72 9.82
CA THR A 38 -21.31 14.88 9.02
C THR A 38 -20.06 14.59 8.19
N LYS A 39 -19.93 15.28 7.05
CA LYS A 39 -18.69 15.31 6.26
C LYS A 39 -17.45 15.62 7.12
N LYS A 40 -17.58 16.49 8.13
CA LYS A 40 -16.47 16.85 9.03
C LYS A 40 -16.03 15.66 9.90
N GLU A 41 -16.97 14.85 10.38
CA GLU A 41 -16.66 13.67 11.19
C GLU A 41 -15.93 12.61 10.35
N ILE A 42 -16.38 12.34 9.13
CA ILE A 42 -15.70 11.42 8.20
C ILE A 42 -14.27 11.89 7.93
N ILE A 43 -14.06 13.18 7.59
CA ILE A 43 -12.72 13.72 7.33
C ILE A 43 -11.82 13.61 8.57
N THR A 44 -12.38 13.82 9.76
CA THR A 44 -11.62 13.75 11.02
C THR A 44 -11.23 12.30 11.33
N ALA A 45 -12.17 11.37 11.22
CA ALA A 45 -11.93 9.94 11.40
C ALA A 45 -10.89 9.42 10.39
N HIS A 46 -11.03 9.81 9.11
CA HIS A 46 -10.08 9.49 8.06
C HIS A 46 -8.67 10.00 8.39
N LYS A 47 -8.54 11.28 8.77
CA LYS A 47 -7.22 11.85 9.13
C LYS A 47 -6.58 11.10 10.31
N ASN A 48 -7.34 10.83 11.37
CA ASN A 48 -6.83 10.12 12.54
C ASN A 48 -6.37 8.71 12.17
N LEU A 49 -7.17 7.99 11.38
CA LEU A 49 -6.83 6.66 10.89
C LEU A 49 -5.56 6.67 10.04
N LYS A 50 -5.37 7.69 9.18
CA LYS A 50 -4.14 7.84 8.40
C LYS A 50 -2.90 7.96 9.28
N GLU A 51 -2.96 8.75 10.35
CA GLU A 51 -1.84 8.92 11.29
C GLU A 51 -1.47 7.58 11.97
N VAL A 52 -2.48 6.81 12.37
CA VAL A 52 -2.29 5.49 12.98
C VAL A 52 -1.70 4.49 12.00
N ILE A 53 -2.18 4.46 10.75
CA ILE A 53 -1.65 3.59 9.70
C ILE A 53 -0.19 3.93 9.39
N LEU A 54 0.15 5.22 9.24
CA LEU A 54 1.54 5.64 8.99
C LEU A 54 2.48 5.22 10.13
N PHE A 55 2.02 5.39 11.38
CA PHE A 55 2.78 4.94 12.55
C PHE A 55 2.97 3.41 12.55
N CYS A 56 1.91 2.65 12.28
CA CYS A 56 1.98 1.20 12.22
C CYS A 56 2.91 0.75 11.10
N GLN A 57 2.78 1.35 9.91
CA GLN A 57 3.60 1.08 8.75
C GLN A 57 5.09 1.36 9.03
N SER A 58 5.44 2.50 9.64
CA SER A 58 6.83 2.86 9.90
C SER A 58 7.53 1.89 10.86
N HIS A 59 6.81 1.29 11.80
CA HIS A 59 7.33 0.35 12.78
C HIS A 59 7.18 -1.13 12.40
N SER A 60 6.28 -1.43 11.45
CA SER A 60 6.05 -2.78 10.94
C SER A 60 7.17 -3.29 10.04
N GLN A 61 7.20 -4.61 9.87
CA GLN A 61 8.09 -5.33 8.95
C GLN A 61 7.28 -6.43 8.25
N GLY A 62 7.87 -7.04 7.24
CA GLY A 62 7.21 -8.06 6.44
C GLY A 62 5.90 -7.58 5.80
N MET A 63 4.96 -8.50 5.66
CA MET A 63 3.68 -8.26 4.99
C MET A 63 2.86 -7.11 5.59
N ASN A 64 2.98 -6.85 6.90
CA ASN A 64 2.23 -5.79 7.55
C ASN A 64 2.53 -4.40 6.96
N VAL A 65 3.73 -4.15 6.43
CA VAL A 65 4.05 -2.87 5.79
C VAL A 65 3.22 -2.67 4.51
N LEU A 66 3.07 -3.72 3.70
CA LEU A 66 2.26 -3.71 2.48
C LEU A 66 0.78 -3.62 2.78
N LEU A 67 0.29 -4.39 3.77
CA LEU A 67 -1.11 -4.32 4.19
C LEU A 67 -1.47 -2.91 4.64
N MET A 68 -0.61 -2.24 5.41
CA MET A 68 -0.85 -0.85 5.81
C MET A 68 -0.84 0.13 4.63
N GLU A 69 0.01 -0.11 3.62
CA GLU A 69 0.04 0.69 2.40
C GLU A 69 -1.24 0.53 1.57
N GLU A 70 -1.68 -0.72 1.39
CA GLU A 70 -2.92 -1.07 0.69
C GLU A 70 -4.13 -0.45 1.40
N VAL A 71 -4.23 -0.60 2.73
CA VAL A 71 -5.30 -0.03 3.54
C VAL A 71 -5.33 1.50 3.41
N MET A 72 -4.16 2.16 3.51
CA MET A 72 -4.04 3.62 3.32
C MET A 72 -4.60 4.06 1.96
N MET A 73 -4.22 3.35 0.89
CA MET A 73 -4.71 3.68 -0.45
C MET A 73 -6.21 3.46 -0.57
N GLY A 74 -6.72 2.33 -0.08
CA GLY A 74 -8.15 2.01 -0.13
C GLY A 74 -9.02 3.03 0.60
N ILE A 75 -8.63 3.47 1.81
CA ILE A 75 -9.40 4.49 2.53
C ILE A 75 -9.30 5.86 1.87
N ASN A 76 -8.14 6.24 1.33
CA ASN A 76 -7.99 7.51 0.60
C ASN A 76 -8.88 7.52 -0.64
N GLN A 77 -8.92 6.42 -1.39
CA GLN A 77 -9.75 6.29 -2.57
C GLN A 77 -11.24 6.40 -2.24
N LYS A 78 -11.73 5.62 -1.27
CA LYS A 78 -13.14 5.64 -0.88
C LYS A 78 -13.61 7.03 -0.40
N VAL A 79 -12.80 7.71 0.41
CA VAL A 79 -13.13 9.05 0.91
C VAL A 79 -13.11 10.08 -0.22
N ALA A 80 -12.16 9.99 -1.15
CA ALA A 80 -12.11 10.87 -2.31
C ALA A 80 -13.33 10.64 -3.23
N GLU A 81 -13.69 9.38 -3.50
CA GLU A 81 -14.88 9.01 -4.27
C GLU A 81 -16.15 9.58 -3.63
N LEU A 82 -16.33 9.40 -2.32
CA LEU A 82 -17.48 9.92 -1.57
C LEU A 82 -17.66 11.44 -1.72
N PHE A 83 -16.56 12.19 -1.77
CA PHE A 83 -16.58 13.64 -1.86
C PHE A 83 -16.35 14.19 -3.28
N GLY A 84 -16.26 13.32 -4.29
CA GLY A 84 -16.02 13.70 -5.68
C GLY A 84 -14.65 14.34 -5.93
N GLU A 85 -13.65 14.00 -5.11
CA GLU A 85 -12.29 14.51 -5.21
C GLU A 85 -11.48 13.71 -6.24
N ILE A 86 -10.68 14.41 -7.05
CA ILE A 86 -9.80 13.77 -8.02
C ILE A 86 -8.57 13.23 -7.28
N ILE A 87 -8.39 11.92 -7.32
CA ILE A 87 -7.18 11.27 -6.80
C ILE A 87 -6.04 11.56 -7.77
N SER A 88 -5.06 12.35 -7.33
CA SER A 88 -3.84 12.54 -8.12
C SER A 88 -2.98 11.30 -8.06
N ILE A 89 -2.67 10.74 -9.23
CA ILE A 89 -1.71 9.67 -9.36
C ILE A 89 -0.31 10.27 -9.29
N GLU A 90 0.31 10.23 -8.12
CA GLU A 90 1.67 10.70 -7.93
C GLU A 90 2.68 9.56 -8.15
N LYS A 91 3.73 9.87 -8.91
CA LYS A 91 4.88 8.99 -9.06
C LYS A 91 5.85 9.22 -7.90
N SER A 92 6.20 8.15 -7.20
CA SER A 92 7.22 8.15 -6.14
C SER A 92 8.51 7.48 -6.63
N ASN A 93 9.62 7.69 -5.93
CA ASN A 93 10.83 6.89 -6.07
C ASN A 93 10.99 5.85 -4.95
N THR A 94 9.93 5.59 -4.18
CA THR A 94 9.94 4.61 -3.08
C THR A 94 8.74 3.65 -3.13
N ILE A 95 8.95 2.43 -2.62
CA ILE A 95 7.92 1.40 -2.42
C ILE A 95 7.94 0.90 -0.98
N TYR A 96 6.97 0.03 -0.64
CA TYR A 96 6.95 -0.72 0.62
C TYR A 96 6.93 0.21 1.84
N GLY A 97 5.87 1.02 1.92
CA GLY A 97 5.69 2.04 2.95
C GLY A 97 6.82 3.06 2.97
N GLU A 98 7.31 3.41 1.78
CA GLU A 98 8.43 4.32 1.54
C GLU A 98 9.78 3.86 2.12
N LYS A 99 9.88 2.59 2.54
CA LYS A 99 11.10 2.05 3.17
C LYS A 99 12.15 1.60 2.16
N LEU A 100 11.75 1.34 0.92
CA LEU A 100 12.65 0.90 -0.15
C LEU A 100 12.77 1.99 -1.20
N LEU A 101 13.99 2.51 -1.37
CA LEU A 101 14.34 3.44 -2.43
C LEU A 101 14.55 2.68 -3.73
N LEU A 102 13.96 3.18 -4.82
CA LEU A 102 14.14 2.62 -6.16
C LEU A 102 15.47 3.06 -6.78
N PRO A 103 15.99 2.30 -7.77
CA PRO A 103 17.15 2.72 -8.54
C PRO A 103 16.95 4.09 -9.20
N GLU A 104 18.05 4.78 -9.47
CA GLU A 104 18.03 6.08 -10.17
C GLU A 104 17.34 5.95 -11.55
N GLY A 105 16.59 6.98 -11.93
CA GLY A 105 15.81 6.99 -13.18
C GLY A 105 14.53 6.14 -13.14
N ILE A 106 14.22 5.47 -12.02
CA ILE A 106 12.98 4.70 -11.84
C ILE A 106 12.01 5.44 -10.92
N SER A 107 10.76 5.46 -11.35
CA SER A 107 9.63 5.92 -10.55
C SER A 107 8.55 4.84 -10.53
N VAL A 108 7.69 4.90 -9.52
CA VAL A 108 6.58 3.97 -9.33
C VAL A 108 5.28 4.74 -9.18
N GLN A 109 4.27 4.25 -9.88
CA GLN A 109 2.88 4.60 -9.72
C GLN A 109 2.21 3.46 -8.95
N LYS A 110 1.37 3.82 -7.98
CA LYS A 110 0.68 2.85 -7.12
C LYS A 110 -0.79 2.85 -7.50
N GLU A 111 -1.36 1.68 -7.73
CA GLU A 111 -2.78 1.55 -8.05
C GLU A 111 -3.43 0.46 -7.19
N LEU A 112 -4.70 0.66 -6.86
CA LEU A 112 -5.52 -0.31 -6.16
C LEU A 112 -6.80 -0.49 -6.97
N ASP A 113 -7.07 -1.73 -7.40
CA ASP A 113 -8.28 -2.05 -8.14
C ASP A 113 -8.88 -3.39 -7.68
N ASN A 114 -9.83 -3.92 -8.46
CA ASN A 114 -10.48 -5.18 -8.15
C ASN A 114 -9.53 -6.39 -8.26
N SER A 115 -8.46 -6.30 -9.05
CA SER A 115 -7.49 -7.38 -9.24
C SER A 115 -6.44 -7.42 -8.13
N GLY A 116 -6.10 -6.26 -7.54
CA GLY A 116 -5.18 -6.21 -6.43
C GLY A 116 -4.50 -4.86 -6.24
N PHE A 117 -3.40 -4.89 -5.49
CA PHE A 117 -2.51 -3.76 -5.30
C PHE A 117 -1.33 -3.83 -6.26
N HIS A 118 -1.07 -2.75 -6.99
CA HIS A 118 -0.12 -2.71 -8.09
C HIS A 118 0.95 -1.66 -7.86
N TYR A 119 2.20 -2.05 -8.13
CA TYR A 119 3.29 -1.13 -8.39
C TYR A 119 3.58 -1.13 -9.89
N ILE A 120 3.34 0.00 -10.56
CA ILE A 120 3.62 0.20 -11.98
C ILE A 120 4.92 1.01 -12.09
N PHE A 121 5.95 0.42 -12.68
CA PHE A 121 7.29 1.00 -12.74
C PHE A 121 7.54 1.70 -14.06
N HIS A 122 8.08 2.91 -13.98
CA HIS A 122 8.45 3.72 -15.12
C HIS A 122 9.92 4.10 -15.06
N HIS A 123 10.61 3.92 -16.18
CA HIS A 123 11.93 4.45 -16.44
C HIS A 123 11.82 5.83 -17.11
N GLU A 124 12.66 6.79 -16.70
CA GLU A 124 12.64 8.19 -17.16
C GLU A 124 12.61 8.36 -18.69
N THR A 125 13.33 7.53 -19.43
CA THR A 125 13.43 7.60 -20.90
C THR A 125 12.60 6.56 -21.65
N LEU A 126 12.31 5.41 -21.04
CA LEU A 126 11.67 4.27 -21.73
C LEU A 126 10.17 4.19 -21.44
N GLY A 127 9.67 5.00 -20.50
CA GLY A 127 8.28 4.93 -20.06
C GLY A 127 8.06 3.74 -19.14
N GLU A 128 6.88 3.13 -19.19
CA GLU A 128 6.55 1.95 -18.40
C GLU A 128 7.44 0.76 -18.77
N ILE A 129 8.01 0.12 -17.75
CA ILE A 129 8.91 -1.04 -17.92
C ILE A 129 8.33 -2.34 -17.38
N GLY A 130 7.31 -2.26 -16.54
CA GLY A 130 6.59 -3.39 -16.01
C GLY A 130 5.90 -3.06 -14.70
N GLN A 131 5.36 -4.09 -14.05
CA GLN A 131 4.61 -3.98 -12.82
C GLN A 131 4.85 -5.16 -11.89
N ILE A 132 4.59 -4.93 -10.60
CA ILE A 132 4.47 -5.96 -9.56
C ILE A 132 3.04 -5.92 -9.04
N ILE A 133 2.39 -7.07 -9.00
CA ILE A 133 0.98 -7.21 -8.61
C ILE A 133 0.87 -8.06 -7.35
N PHE A 134 0.13 -7.56 -6.36
CA PHE A 134 -0.32 -8.28 -5.18
C PHE A 134 -1.80 -8.63 -5.37
N PRO A 135 -2.12 -9.84 -5.84
CA PRO A 135 -3.48 -10.21 -6.21
C PRO A 135 -4.38 -10.37 -4.99
N LYS A 136 -5.62 -9.91 -5.11
CA LYS A 136 -6.62 -9.88 -4.03
C LYS A 136 -7.18 -11.27 -3.65
N GLU A 137 -7.13 -12.24 -4.57
CA GLU A 137 -7.72 -13.58 -4.39
C GLU A 137 -6.96 -14.49 -3.42
N ASN A 138 -5.74 -14.12 -3.01
CA ASN A 138 -4.97 -14.87 -2.04
C ASN A 138 -5.09 -14.19 -0.67
N GLU A 139 -6.10 -14.57 0.13
CA GLU A 139 -6.31 -14.12 1.52
C GLU A 139 -5.06 -14.27 2.43
N HIS A 140 -4.05 -15.00 1.94
CA HIS A 140 -2.74 -15.19 2.55
C HIS A 140 -1.68 -14.68 1.57
N THR A 141 -1.55 -13.36 1.41
CA THR A 141 -0.61 -12.70 0.50
C THR A 141 0.84 -13.08 0.87
N LEU A 142 1.37 -14.12 0.24
CA LEU A 142 2.80 -14.50 0.31
C LEU A 142 3.46 -14.49 -1.08
N TYR A 143 2.69 -14.18 -2.11
CA TYR A 143 3.11 -14.20 -3.50
C TYR A 143 2.72 -12.90 -4.19
N PHE A 144 3.62 -12.40 -5.02
CA PHE A 144 3.36 -11.31 -5.94
C PHE A 144 3.82 -11.74 -7.33
N ASP A 145 3.10 -11.27 -8.34
CA ASP A 145 3.43 -11.46 -9.74
C ASP A 145 4.34 -10.34 -10.23
N VAL A 146 5.28 -10.67 -11.10
CA VAL A 146 6.13 -9.69 -11.77
C VAL A 146 5.85 -9.78 -13.27
N HIS A 147 5.44 -8.66 -13.87
CA HIS A 147 5.15 -8.58 -15.29
C HIS A 147 6.03 -7.53 -15.94
N ILE A 148 6.74 -7.92 -16.99
CA ILE A 148 7.55 -7.02 -17.81
C ILE A 148 6.64 -6.49 -18.92
N SER A 149 6.65 -5.19 -19.18
CA SER A 149 5.84 -4.59 -20.25
C SER A 149 6.22 -5.20 -21.61
N GLU A 150 5.25 -5.39 -22.50
CA GLU A 150 5.41 -6.15 -23.75
C GLU A 150 6.55 -5.63 -24.66
N ASN A 151 6.81 -4.33 -24.60
CA ASN A 151 7.82 -3.65 -25.42
C ASN A 151 9.25 -3.82 -24.88
N ILE A 152 9.43 -4.48 -23.73
CA ILE A 152 10.72 -4.64 -23.06
C ILE A 152 11.27 -6.05 -23.29
N PRO A 153 12.45 -6.20 -23.93
CA PRO A 153 13.08 -7.52 -24.08
C PRO A 153 13.44 -8.13 -22.71
N LYS A 154 13.20 -9.44 -22.54
CA LYS A 154 13.37 -10.15 -21.25
C LYS A 154 14.78 -10.06 -20.63
N ASP A 155 15.82 -9.90 -21.46
CA ASP A 155 17.22 -9.81 -21.00
C ASP A 155 17.78 -8.38 -21.01
N SER A 156 16.91 -7.39 -21.25
CA SER A 156 17.27 -5.97 -21.27
C SER A 156 17.60 -5.42 -19.87
N ALA A 157 18.22 -4.24 -19.82
CA ALA A 157 18.49 -3.56 -18.55
C ALA A 157 17.20 -3.27 -17.73
N PRO A 158 16.09 -2.78 -18.32
CA PRO A 158 14.84 -2.61 -17.58
C PRO A 158 14.26 -3.89 -16.97
N ALA A 159 14.34 -5.00 -17.69
CA ALA A 159 13.90 -6.29 -17.16
C ALA A 159 14.75 -6.75 -15.96
N LYS A 160 16.06 -6.49 -15.99
CA LYS A 160 16.96 -6.76 -14.85
C LYS A 160 16.64 -5.86 -13.65
N ILE A 161 16.38 -4.58 -13.88
CA ILE A 161 15.95 -3.63 -12.84
C ILE A 161 14.68 -4.13 -12.15
N LEU A 162 13.65 -4.51 -12.92
CA LEU A 162 12.40 -5.00 -12.34
C LEU A 162 12.60 -6.28 -11.51
N LYS A 163 13.46 -7.19 -12.00
CA LYS A 163 13.85 -8.39 -11.25
C LYS A 163 14.58 -8.04 -9.94
N GLU A 164 15.48 -7.07 -9.96
CA GLU A 164 16.18 -6.60 -8.76
C GLU A 164 15.22 -5.99 -7.75
N ILE A 165 14.29 -5.14 -8.19
CA ILE A 165 13.22 -4.58 -7.35
C ILE A 165 12.38 -5.71 -6.73
N GLY A 166 11.95 -6.69 -7.53
CA GLY A 166 11.22 -7.86 -7.03
C GLY A 166 12.01 -8.63 -5.96
N ASN A 167 13.30 -8.88 -6.19
CA ASN A 167 14.16 -9.57 -5.20
C ASN A 167 14.31 -8.76 -3.90
N MET A 168 14.46 -7.44 -3.98
CA MET A 168 14.53 -6.58 -2.79
C MET A 168 13.23 -6.65 -1.99
N LEU A 169 12.09 -6.55 -2.68
CA LEU A 169 10.77 -6.58 -2.06
C LEU A 169 10.50 -7.94 -1.41
N GLN A 170 10.79 -9.04 -2.10
CA GLN A 170 10.66 -10.39 -1.56
C GLN A 170 11.48 -10.57 -0.28
N LYS A 171 12.71 -10.05 -0.26
CA LYS A 171 13.59 -10.13 0.92
C LYS A 171 12.99 -9.42 2.12
N GLU A 172 12.40 -8.24 1.95
CA GLU A 172 11.78 -7.51 3.06
C GLU A 172 10.46 -8.12 3.53
N ILE A 173 9.65 -8.67 2.61
CA ILE A 173 8.42 -9.38 2.94
C ILE A 173 8.71 -10.63 3.78
N LEU A 174 9.71 -11.43 3.38
CA LEU A 174 10.09 -12.68 4.06
C LEU A 174 10.88 -12.47 5.35
N ARG A 175 11.15 -11.22 5.73
CA ARG A 175 11.98 -10.89 6.88
C ARG A 175 11.21 -11.15 8.19
N ILE A 176 11.33 -12.36 8.71
CA ILE A 176 10.83 -12.73 10.04
C ILE A 176 11.82 -12.20 11.10
N ARG A 177 11.35 -11.47 12.11
CA ARG A 177 12.14 -11.27 13.34
C ARG A 177 12.30 -12.64 13.99
N ILE A 178 13.52 -13.15 14.05
CA ILE A 178 13.86 -14.24 14.97
C ILE A 178 13.48 -13.73 16.37
N GLN A 179 12.45 -14.32 16.97
CA GLN A 179 12.14 -14.14 18.38
C GLN A 179 13.39 -14.62 19.13
N THR A 180 14.18 -13.67 19.63
CA THR A 180 15.19 -14.01 20.64
C THR A 180 14.39 -14.13 21.93
N ILE A 181 14.07 -15.38 22.29
CA ILE A 181 13.53 -15.75 23.60
C ILE A 181 14.62 -15.53 24.65
#